data_AF-A0A212I6D4-F1
#
_entry.id   AF-A0A212I6D4-F1
#
_cell.length_a   1.000
_cell.length_b   1.000
_cell.length_c   1.000
_cell.angle_alpha   90.00
_cell.angle_beta   90.00
_cell.angle_gamma   90.00
#
_symmetry.space_group_name_H-M   'P 1'
#
loop_
_entity.id
_entity.type
_entity.pdbx_description
1 polymer ?
#
loop_
_entity_poly.entity_id
_entity_poly.type
_entity_poly.pdbx_seq_one_letter_code
_entity_poly.pdbx_strand_id
1 'polypeptide(L)'
;MKEAGINVDYVLEFDVPDELIVDRIVGRRVHAASGRVYHIKFNPPKVEGKDDVTGEELTTRKDDQEETVRKRLVEYHQMTAPLIGYYSKEAQAGNTKYAKVDGTQAVADVRAALEKILG
;
A
#
# COMPACT_ATOMS: atom_id res chain seq x y z
N MET A 1 -2.32 9.96 20.03
CA MET A 1 -1.21 9.05 20.41
C MET A 1 -0.34 9.66 21.48
N LYS A 2 0.31 10.81 21.23
CA LYS A 2 1.18 11.50 22.21
C LYS A 2 0.50 11.84 23.54
N GLU A 3 -0.70 12.44 23.51
CA GLU A 3 -1.47 12.77 24.73
C GLU A 3 -1.88 11.54 25.54
N ALA A 4 -2.03 10.39 24.87
CA ALA A 4 -2.33 9.12 25.52
C ALA A 4 -1.05 8.38 26.00
N GLY A 5 0.13 8.99 25.88
CA GLY A 5 1.41 8.38 26.24
C GLY A 5 1.86 7.24 25.31
N ILE A 6 1.26 7.12 24.13
CA ILE A 6 1.60 6.08 23.15
C ILE A 6 2.71 6.61 22.25
N ASN A 7 3.92 6.08 22.46
CA ASN A 7 5.09 6.34 21.64
C ASN A 7 5.33 5.18 20.66
N VAL A 8 5.98 5.48 19.54
CA VAL A 8 6.37 4.50 18.53
C VAL A 8 7.86 4.65 18.25
N ASP A 9 8.56 3.52 18.16
CA ASP A 9 10.01 3.52 17.90
C ASP A 9 10.34 3.89 16.45
N TYR A 10 9.49 3.46 15.51
CA TYR A 10 9.69 3.65 14.09
C TYR A 10 8.41 4.12 13.38
N VAL A 11 8.60 5.05 12.46
CA VAL A 11 7.63 5.43 11.43
C VAL A 11 8.25 5.13 10.07
N LEU A 12 7.55 4.31 9.29
CA LEU A 12 8.00 3.82 7.99
C LEU A 12 7.09 4.37 6.90
N GLU A 13 7.61 5.26 6.07
CA GLU A 13 6.91 5.81 4.89
C GLU A 13 7.17 4.91 3.69
N PHE A 14 6.13 4.31 3.13
CA PHE A 14 6.21 3.58 1.87
C PHE A 14 5.85 4.51 0.72
N ASP A 15 6.84 4.88 -0.07
CA ASP A 15 6.69 5.81 -1.18
C ASP A 15 6.38 5.07 -2.48
N VAL A 16 5.24 5.41 -3.08
CA VAL A 16 4.80 4.86 -4.35
C VAL A 16 4.16 5.99 -5.16
N PRO A 17 4.61 6.25 -6.40
CA PRO A 17 3.96 7.21 -7.28
C PRO A 17 2.46 6.92 -7.48
N ASP A 18 1.63 7.97 -7.47
CA ASP A 18 0.18 7.87 -7.60
C ASP A 18 -0.29 7.05 -8.81
N GLU A 19 0.33 7.25 -9.98
CA GLU A 19 -0.04 6.50 -11.18
C GLU A 19 0.23 4.99 -11.04
N LEU A 20 1.30 4.60 -10.32
CA LEU A 20 1.55 3.20 -10.00
C LEU A 20 0.54 2.66 -8.99
N ILE A 21 0.04 3.49 -8.06
CA ILE A 21 -1.03 3.11 -7.14
C ILE A 21 -2.33 2.86 -7.92
N VAL A 22 -2.69 3.77 -8.83
CA VAL A 22 -3.87 3.63 -9.70
C VAL A 22 -3.80 2.34 -10.51
N ASP A 23 -2.70 2.14 -11.25
CA ASP A 23 -2.48 0.93 -12.04
C ASP A 23 -2.61 -0.35 -11.20
N ARG A 24 -2.02 -0.33 -10.00
CA ARG A 24 -2.00 -1.49 -9.11
C ARG A 24 -3.37 -1.81 -8.50
N ILE A 25 -4.19 -0.81 -8.22
CA ILE A 25 -5.51 -1.02 -7.62
C ILE A 25 -6.53 -1.40 -8.71
N VAL A 26 -6.56 -0.69 -9.84
CA VAL A 26 -7.51 -0.95 -10.94
C VAL A 26 -7.27 -2.34 -11.58
N GLY A 27 -6.02 -2.80 -11.60
CA GLY A 27 -5.65 -4.11 -12.09
C GLY A 27 -6.05 -5.28 -11.19
N ARG A 28 -6.53 -5.02 -9.96
CA ARG A 28 -6.89 -6.05 -8.98
C ARG A 28 -8.15 -6.83 -9.40
N ARG A 29 -8.12 -8.13 -9.17
CA ARG A 29 -9.24 -9.05 -9.38
C ARG A 29 -9.40 -9.92 -8.15
N VAL A 30 -10.63 -10.24 -7.75
CA VAL A 30 -10.91 -10.98 -6.52
C VAL A 30 -11.88 -12.11 -6.81
N HIS A 31 -11.58 -13.29 -6.28
CA HIS A 31 -12.53 -14.39 -6.23
C HIS A 31 -13.36 -14.27 -4.95
N ALA A 32 -14.61 -13.79 -5.07
CA ALA A 32 -15.44 -13.37 -3.93
C ALA A 32 -15.64 -14.46 -2.87
N ALA A 33 -15.81 -15.71 -3.28
CA ALA A 33 -16.09 -16.82 -2.35
C ALA A 33 -14.89 -17.18 -1.46
N SER A 34 -13.66 -16.95 -1.94
CA SER A 34 -12.43 -17.36 -1.23
C SER A 34 -11.57 -16.20 -0.72
N GLY A 35 -11.78 -15.00 -1.25
CA GLY A 35 -10.92 -13.85 -1.00
C GLY A 35 -9.57 -13.87 -1.74
N ARG A 36 -9.28 -14.89 -2.58
CA ARG A 36 -8.07 -14.90 -3.42
C ARG A 36 -8.03 -13.66 -4.32
N VAL A 37 -6.82 -13.09 -4.46
CA VAL A 37 -6.58 -11.86 -5.19
C VAL A 37 -5.58 -12.11 -6.31
N TYR A 38 -5.91 -11.59 -7.48
CA TYR A 38 -5.11 -11.60 -8.69
C TYR A 38 -4.87 -10.17 -9.15
N HIS A 39 -3.93 -10.01 -10.07
CA HIS A 39 -3.67 -8.74 -10.72
C HIS A 39 -3.38 -8.96 -12.20
N ILE A 40 -4.10 -8.30 -13.10
CA ILE A 40 -4.01 -8.54 -14.55
C ILE A 40 -2.59 -8.48 -15.13
N LYS A 41 -1.71 -7.63 -14.57
CA LYS A 41 -0.29 -7.51 -14.95
C LYS A 41 0.69 -8.23 -14.01
N PHE A 42 0.62 -7.97 -12.70
CA PHE A 42 1.65 -8.40 -11.75
C PHE A 42 1.44 -9.81 -11.17
N ASN A 43 0.21 -10.33 -11.20
CA ASN A 43 -0.12 -11.69 -10.73
C ASN A 43 -1.35 -12.20 -11.50
N PRO A 44 -1.24 -12.39 -12.83
CA PRO A 44 -2.38 -12.73 -13.66
C PRO A 44 -2.91 -14.12 -13.29
N PRO A 45 -4.23 -14.35 -13.39
CA PRO A 45 -4.75 -15.71 -13.33
C PRO A 45 -4.24 -16.53 -14.52
N LYS A 46 -4.20 -17.85 -14.37
CA LYS A 46 -3.82 -18.80 -15.44
C LYS A 46 -4.75 -18.71 -16.64
N VAL A 47 -6.04 -18.45 -16.39
CA VAL A 47 -7.05 -18.20 -17.41
C VAL A 47 -7.67 -16.83 -17.14
N GLU A 48 -7.71 -15.98 -18.17
CA GLU A 48 -8.21 -14.61 -18.03
C GLU A 48 -9.62 -14.58 -17.43
N GLY A 49 -9.77 -13.79 -16.37
CA GLY A 49 -11.06 -13.61 -15.69
C GLY A 49 -11.53 -14.80 -14.84
N LYS A 50 -10.71 -15.84 -14.66
CA LYS A 50 -11.09 -17.06 -13.92
C LYS A 50 -10.17 -17.31 -12.73
N ASP A 51 -10.74 -17.80 -11.64
CA ASP A 51 -9.99 -18.25 -10.48
C ASP A 51 -9.22 -19.54 -10.79
N ASP A 52 -7.95 -19.59 -10.41
CA ASP A 52 -7.05 -20.71 -10.74
C ASP A 52 -7.43 -22.05 -10.08
N VAL A 53 -8.26 -22.02 -9.04
CA VAL A 53 -8.63 -23.21 -8.27
C VAL A 53 -10.04 -23.69 -8.63
N THR A 54 -11.00 -22.78 -8.71
CA THR A 54 -12.42 -23.14 -8.95
C THR A 54 -12.84 -22.97 -10.41
N GLY A 55 -12.13 -22.15 -11.19
CA GLY A 55 -12.58 -21.74 -12.52
C GLY A 55 -13.77 -20.77 -12.50
N GLU A 56 -14.17 -20.26 -11.33
CA GLU A 56 -15.23 -19.26 -11.19
C GLU A 56 -14.77 -17.87 -11.66
N GLU A 57 -15.71 -16.98 -11.93
CA GLU A 57 -15.39 -15.62 -12.39
C GLU A 57 -14.74 -14.75 -11.31
N LEU A 58 -13.70 -14.05 -11.70
CA LEU A 58 -13.10 -13.01 -10.90
C LEU A 58 -13.86 -11.70 -11.09
N THR A 59 -14.04 -10.96 -10.00
CA THR A 59 -14.68 -9.65 -10.01
C THR A 59 -13.71 -8.55 -9.61
N THR A 60 -14.05 -7.31 -9.92
CA THR A 60 -13.40 -6.12 -9.34
C THR A 60 -14.19 -5.68 -8.12
N ARG A 61 -13.51 -5.08 -7.14
CA ARG A 61 -14.22 -4.43 -6.05
C ARG A 61 -14.74 -3.07 -6.50
N LYS A 62 -15.83 -2.61 -5.89
CA LYS A 62 -16.42 -1.29 -6.21
C LYS A 62 -15.44 -0.14 -5.92
N ASP A 63 -14.60 -0.27 -4.90
CA ASP A 63 -13.59 0.72 -4.51
C ASP A 63 -12.33 0.70 -5.39
N ASP A 64 -12.21 -0.26 -6.32
CA ASP A 64 -11.09 -0.36 -7.26
C ASP A 64 -11.34 0.39 -8.58
N GLN A 65 -12.44 1.15 -8.68
CA GLN A 65 -12.68 2.02 -9.83
C GLN A 65 -11.70 3.20 -9.82
N GLU A 66 -11.12 3.52 -10.97
CA GLU A 66 -10.09 4.56 -11.10
C GLU A 66 -10.49 5.89 -10.48
N GLU A 67 -11.71 6.37 -10.74
CA GLU A 67 -12.23 7.62 -10.14
C GLU A 67 -12.22 7.57 -8.61
N THR A 68 -12.63 6.43 -8.04
CA THR A 68 -12.63 6.22 -6.58
C THR A 68 -11.20 6.21 -6.03
N VAL A 69 -10.27 5.56 -6.72
CA VAL A 69 -8.85 5.52 -6.33
C VAL A 69 -8.23 6.91 -6.37
N ARG A 70 -8.43 7.66 -7.45
CA ARG A 70 -7.91 9.03 -7.59
C ARG A 70 -8.48 9.95 -6.53
N LYS A 71 -9.77 9.86 -6.22
CA LYS A 71 -10.39 10.63 -5.13
C LYS A 71 -9.73 10.34 -3.79
N ARG A 72 -9.49 9.05 -3.47
CA ARG A 72 -8.81 8.65 -2.24
C ARG A 72 -7.37 9.16 -2.17
N LEU A 73 -6.66 9.21 -3.29
CA LEU A 73 -5.30 9.77 -3.36
C LEU A 73 -5.31 11.28 -3.07
N VAL A 74 -6.28 12.01 -3.62
CA VAL A 74 -6.47 13.45 -3.29
C VAL A 74 -6.72 13.64 -1.79
N GLU A 75 -7.63 12.86 -1.20
CA GLU A 75 -7.92 12.91 0.24
C GLU A 75 -6.69 12.54 1.08
N TYR A 76 -5.91 11.54 0.65
CA TYR A 76 -4.64 11.17 1.30
C TYR A 76 -3.64 12.33 1.31
N HIS A 77 -3.42 12.99 0.17
CA HIS A 77 -2.48 14.12 0.08
C HIS A 77 -2.92 15.31 0.92
N GLN A 78 -4.23 15.54 1.04
CA GLN A 78 -4.77 16.64 1.83
C GLN A 78 -4.70 16.37 3.34
N MET A 79 -5.05 15.16 3.78
CA MET A 79 -5.27 14.86 5.20
C MET A 79 -4.15 14.04 5.83
N THR A 80 -3.51 13.16 5.07
CA THR A 80 -2.58 12.15 5.59
C THR A 80 -1.13 12.49 5.30
N ALA A 81 -0.80 13.01 4.11
CA ALA A 81 0.56 13.43 3.78
C ALA A 81 1.19 14.46 4.75
N PRO A 82 0.43 15.38 5.40
CA PRO A 82 0.98 16.23 6.45
C PRO A 82 1.61 15.46 7.63
N LEU A 83 1.22 14.21 7.86
CA LEU A 83 1.82 13.34 8.89
C LEU A 83 3.29 13.03 8.60
N ILE A 84 3.73 13.05 7.34
CA ILE A 84 5.15 12.92 6.97
C ILE A 84 5.96 14.02 7.64
N GLY A 85 5.49 15.27 7.52
CA GLY A 85 6.12 16.43 8.14
C GLY A 85 6.06 16.40 9.67
N TYR A 86 4.96 15.92 10.23
CA TYR A 86 4.83 15.72 11.68
C TYR A 86 5.86 14.72 12.22
N TYR A 87 5.93 13.50 11.65
CA TYR A 87 6.84 12.47 12.14
C TYR A 87 8.31 12.73 11.79
N SER A 88 8.58 13.46 10.70
CA SER A 88 9.93 13.97 10.42
C SER A 88 10.42 14.90 11.54
N LYS A 89 9.56 15.79 12.05
CA LYS A 89 9.89 16.66 13.19
C LYS A 89 10.05 15.88 14.49
N GLU A 90 9.17 14.91 14.75
CA GLU A 90 9.31 14.05 15.94
C GLU A 90 10.62 13.23 15.90
N ALA A 91 11.05 12.79 14.71
CA ALA A 91 12.33 12.11 14.55
C ALA A 91 13.53 13.04 14.74
N GLN A 92 13.47 14.28 14.23
CA GLN A 92 14.48 15.31 14.51
C GLN A 92 14.57 15.65 16.00
N ALA A 93 13.44 15.60 16.72
CA ALA A 93 13.38 15.79 18.17
C ALA A 93 13.85 14.56 18.96
N GLY A 94 14.16 13.44 18.31
CA GLY A 94 14.59 12.19 18.95
C GLY A 94 13.47 11.38 19.60
N ASN A 95 12.20 11.68 19.30
CA ASN A 95 11.05 10.98 19.88
C ASN A 95 10.70 9.67 19.15
N THR A 96 11.17 9.50 17.92
CA THR A 96 10.96 8.32 17.08
C THR A 96 12.06 8.22 16.03
N LYS A 97 12.14 7.11 15.29
CA LYS A 97 12.96 6.98 14.08
C LYS A 97 12.06 7.06 12.87
N TYR A 98 12.49 7.81 11.85
CA TYR A 98 11.77 7.92 10.59
C TYR A 98 12.59 7.31 9.47
N ALA A 99 11.98 6.49 8.63
CA ALA A 99 12.61 5.98 7.42
C ALA A 99 11.62 5.93 6.26
N LYS A 100 12.10 6.35 5.10
CA LYS A 100 11.39 6.25 3.83
C LYS A 100 11.87 5.02 3.07
N VAL A 101 10.93 4.25 2.54
CA VAL A 101 11.15 3.02 1.80
C VAL A 101 10.51 3.15 0.43
N ASP A 102 11.26 2.84 -0.62
CA ASP A 102 10.73 2.77 -1.99
C ASP A 102 9.80 1.55 -2.12
N GLY A 103 8.50 1.82 -2.20
CA GLY A 103 7.47 0.79 -2.29
C GLY A 103 7.24 0.25 -3.71
N THR A 104 8.02 0.70 -4.70
CA THR A 104 7.93 0.24 -6.09
C THR A 104 8.71 -1.05 -6.37
N GLN A 105 9.60 -1.43 -5.44
CA GLN A 105 10.48 -2.59 -5.58
C GLN A 105 9.73 -3.91 -5.33
N ALA A 106 10.39 -5.03 -5.65
CA ALA A 106 9.82 -6.34 -5.35
C ALA A 106 9.67 -6.51 -3.83
N VAL A 107 8.67 -7.32 -3.41
CA VAL A 107 8.37 -7.53 -1.98
C VAL A 107 9.61 -8.02 -1.21
N ALA A 108 10.44 -8.86 -1.82
CA ALA A 108 11.68 -9.35 -1.22
C ALA A 108 12.70 -8.22 -0.96
N ASP A 109 12.80 -7.25 -1.89
CA ASP A 109 13.73 -6.13 -1.78
C ASP A 109 13.25 -5.12 -0.75
N VAL A 110 11.94 -4.81 -0.75
CA VAL A 110 11.30 -3.98 0.28
C VAL A 110 11.50 -4.61 1.67
N ARG A 111 11.32 -5.93 1.79
CA ARG A 111 11.59 -6.66 3.03
C ARG A 111 13.05 -6.52 3.47
N ALA A 112 14.01 -6.73 2.56
CA ALA A 112 15.43 -6.60 2.87
C ALA A 112 15.80 -5.16 3.28
N ALA A 113 15.14 -4.14 2.72
CA ALA A 113 15.32 -2.76 3.14
C ALA A 113 14.80 -2.53 4.57
N LEU A 114 13.64 -3.09 4.91
CA LEU A 114 13.06 -3.01 6.26
C LEU A 114 13.94 -3.71 7.31
N GLU A 115 14.48 -4.89 7.01
CA GLU A 115 15.42 -5.62 7.87
C GLU A 115 16.65 -4.76 8.19
N LYS A 116 17.17 -3.97 7.23
CA LYS A 116 18.28 -3.03 7.48
C LYS A 116 17.90 -1.84 8.37
N ILE A 117 16.65 -1.37 8.30
CA ILE A 117 16.18 -0.21 9.07
C ILE A 117 15.89 -0.59 10.52
N LEU A 118 15.26 -1.74 10.71
CA LEU A 118 14.80 -2.21 12.01
C LEU A 118 15.89 -2.95 12.80
N GLY A 119 16.90 -3.49 12.11
CA GLY A 119 17.92 -4.36 12.72
C GLY A 119 17.40 -5.77 12.97
#